data_AF-A0A9W7W9U7-F1
#
_entry.id   AF-A0A9W7W9U7-F1
#
_cell.length_a   1.000
_cell.length_b   1.000
_cell.length_c   1.000
_cell.angle_alpha   90.00
_cell.angle_beta   90.00
_cell.angle_gamma   90.00
#
_symmetry.space_group_name_H-M   'P 1'
#
loop_
_entity.id
_entity.type
_entity.pdbx_description
1 polymer ?
#
loop_
_entity_poly.entity_id
_entity_poly.type
_entity_poly.pdbx_seq_one_letter_code
_entity_poly.pdbx_strand_id
1 'polypeptide(L)'
;MLTENGFMDSYRKLRMFSGVKPTPSGEEEYNAWAEQTVHLLEEWQCSDSVKKQRIVESLKGPAADILRFLKVQNPIATAHDYMRALETAFGTTESSADLLVKFRHTFQWEGENLSAYLLRLDKLLHCVFRKGGVPLAEMNKLRIEQIVRDTSFVQKCVFHLREHCRCSRSS
;
A
#
# COMPACT_ATOMS: atom_id res chain seq x y z
N MET A 1 40.65 11.02 -23.51
CA MET A 1 39.73 11.31 -22.40
C MET A 1 38.49 11.93 -23.00
N LEU A 2 37.47 11.12 -23.29
CA LEU A 2 36.16 11.60 -23.71
C LEU A 2 35.24 11.51 -22.50
N THR A 3 34.53 12.61 -22.25
CA THR A 3 33.63 12.86 -21.13
C THR A 3 32.47 11.88 -21.10
N GLU A 4 32.52 10.90 -20.19
CA GLU A 4 31.36 10.10 -19.77
C GLU A 4 30.47 10.93 -18.83
N ASN A 5 29.77 11.93 -19.36
CA ASN A 5 28.75 12.69 -18.62
C ASN A 5 27.42 12.66 -19.37
N GLY A 6 26.94 11.45 -19.70
CA GLY A 6 25.76 11.23 -20.53
C GLY A 6 24.85 10.05 -20.17
N PHE A 7 24.99 9.44 -18.99
CA PHE A 7 24.11 8.33 -18.54
C PHE A 7 23.57 8.56 -17.12
N MET A 8 23.18 9.80 -16.81
CA MET A 8 22.15 10.04 -15.79
C MET A 8 20.83 10.24 -16.53
N ASP A 9 20.37 9.17 -17.18
CA ASP A 9 19.01 9.09 -17.68
C ASP A 9 18.08 9.40 -16.49
N SER A 10 17.23 10.41 -16.65
CA SER A 10 16.33 11.00 -15.66
C SER A 10 15.89 10.03 -14.53
N TYR A 11 16.65 9.95 -13.44
CA TYR A 11 16.31 9.08 -12.32
C TYR A 11 15.11 9.64 -11.57
N ARG A 12 14.03 8.85 -11.48
CA ARG A 12 12.87 9.20 -10.67
C ARG A 12 13.22 9.08 -9.18
N LYS A 13 13.31 10.21 -8.49
CA LYS A 13 13.61 10.27 -7.06
C LYS A 13 12.41 9.78 -6.24
N LEU A 14 12.68 8.98 -5.21
CA LEU A 14 11.66 8.55 -4.24
C LEU A 14 11.12 9.75 -3.44
N ARG A 15 9.84 9.70 -3.12
CA ARG A 15 9.20 10.62 -2.17
C ARG A 15 9.72 10.36 -0.75
N MET A 16 9.60 11.34 0.14
CA MET A 16 10.07 11.22 1.51
C MET A 16 9.08 10.42 2.37
N PHE A 17 9.60 9.58 3.26
CA PHE A 17 8.80 8.82 4.23
C PHE A 17 9.50 8.79 5.60
N SER A 18 8.82 9.24 6.66
CA SER A 18 9.38 9.23 8.03
C SER A 18 8.84 8.14 8.95
N GLY A 19 7.66 7.59 8.65
CA GLY A 19 6.95 6.70 9.57
C GLY A 19 6.25 7.40 10.74
N VAL A 20 6.17 8.74 10.74
CA VAL A 20 5.46 9.53 11.77
C VAL A 20 3.98 9.68 11.42
N LYS A 21 3.10 9.65 12.43
CA LYS A 21 1.66 9.94 12.28
C LYS A 21 1.23 11.12 13.18
N PRO A 22 0.42 12.07 12.68
CA PRO A 22 -0.05 12.19 11.29
C PRO A 22 1.11 12.46 10.32
N THR A 23 0.95 12.07 9.06
CA THR A 23 1.98 12.20 8.02
C THR A 23 2.37 13.68 7.84
N PRO A 24 3.66 14.04 7.98
CA PRO A 24 4.12 15.41 7.76
C PRO A 24 3.84 15.92 6.34
N SER A 25 3.69 17.24 6.19
CA SER A 25 3.50 17.84 4.87
C SER A 25 4.70 17.60 3.95
N GLY A 26 4.43 17.16 2.72
CA GLY A 26 5.45 16.81 1.73
C GLY A 26 6.03 15.40 1.89
N GLU A 27 5.51 14.60 2.82
CA GLU A 27 5.87 13.20 3.01
C GLU A 27 4.71 12.27 2.64
N GLU A 28 5.04 10.99 2.41
CA GLU A 28 4.09 9.94 2.07
C GLU A 28 3.72 9.07 3.26
N GLU A 29 2.52 8.49 3.19
CA GLU A 29 2.19 7.33 4.04
C GLU A 29 2.95 6.09 3.56
N TYR A 30 3.20 5.16 4.49
CA TYR A 30 3.96 3.96 4.21
C TYR A 30 3.45 3.19 2.98
N ASN A 31 2.14 2.96 2.86
CA ASN A 31 1.58 2.19 1.74
C ASN A 31 1.84 2.85 0.39
N ALA A 32 1.67 4.17 0.27
CA ALA A 32 1.89 4.90 -0.96
C ALA A 32 3.38 4.95 -1.33
N TRP A 33 4.24 5.21 -0.33
CA TRP A 33 5.69 5.19 -0.51
C TRP A 33 6.21 3.81 -0.92
N ALA A 34 5.74 2.75 -0.27
CA ALA A 34 6.18 1.39 -0.52
C ALA A 34 5.76 0.91 -1.91
N GLU A 35 4.55 1.23 -2.36
CA GLU A 35 4.06 0.92 -3.70
C GLU A 35 4.93 1.57 -4.78
N GLN A 36 5.23 2.87 -4.64
CA GLN A 36 6.13 3.58 -5.54
C GLN A 36 7.54 2.96 -5.54
N THR A 37 8.04 2.59 -4.34
CA THR A 37 9.39 2.07 -4.19
C THR A 37 9.56 0.69 -4.82
N VAL A 38 8.59 -0.21 -4.64
CA VAL A 38 8.63 -1.55 -5.25
C VAL A 38 8.72 -1.45 -6.77
N HIS A 39 7.88 -0.59 -7.38
CA HIS A 39 7.90 -0.38 -8.82
C HIS A 39 9.26 0.17 -9.30
N LEU A 40 9.81 1.18 -8.61
CA LEU A 40 11.11 1.75 -8.98
C LEU A 40 12.28 0.78 -8.77
N LEU A 41 12.21 -0.12 -7.80
CA LEU A 41 13.23 -1.15 -7.58
C LEU A 41 13.33 -2.10 -8.76
N GLU A 42 12.22 -2.41 -9.43
CA GLU A 42 12.18 -3.24 -10.64
C GLU A 42 12.72 -2.48 -11.86
N GLU A 43 12.39 -1.19 -11.98
CA GLU A 43 12.83 -0.35 -13.10
C GLU A 43 14.33 -0.01 -13.06
N TRP A 44 14.89 0.21 -11.86
CA TRP A 44 16.28 0.63 -11.71
C TRP A 44 17.28 -0.44 -12.17
N GLN A 45 17.97 -0.14 -13.28
CA GLN A 45 19.07 -0.94 -13.84
C GLN A 45 20.42 -0.63 -13.16
N CYS A 46 20.45 -0.61 -11.83
CA CYS A 46 21.66 -0.34 -11.05
C CYS A 46 21.93 -1.43 -9.99
N SER A 47 23.11 -1.39 -9.36
CA SER A 47 23.48 -2.34 -8.32
C SER A 47 22.58 -2.24 -7.08
N ASP A 48 22.47 -3.34 -6.34
CA ASP A 48 21.74 -3.38 -5.07
C ASP A 48 22.24 -2.32 -4.07
N SER A 49 23.55 -2.03 -4.05
CA SER A 49 24.13 -0.97 -3.21
C SER A 49 23.53 0.41 -3.52
N VAL A 50 23.36 0.75 -4.80
CA VAL A 50 22.74 2.02 -5.22
C VAL A 50 21.25 2.02 -4.88
N LYS A 51 20.54 0.91 -5.07
CA LYS A 51 19.13 0.78 -4.67
C LYS A 51 18.95 0.99 -3.16
N LYS A 52 19.78 0.35 -2.34
CA LYS A 52 19.82 0.53 -0.88
C LYS A 52 20.08 1.97 -0.47
N GLN A 53 21.03 2.62 -1.11
CA GLN A 53 21.33 4.03 -0.86
C GLN A 53 20.11 4.91 -1.16
N ARG A 54 19.48 4.73 -2.33
CA ARG A 54 18.29 5.49 -2.74
C ARG A 54 17.10 5.30 -1.79
N ILE A 55 16.88 4.08 -1.31
CA ILE A 55 15.87 3.81 -0.28
C ILE A 55 16.19 4.66 0.96
N VAL A 56 17.40 4.54 1.49
CA VAL A 56 17.81 5.22 2.73
C VAL A 56 17.73 6.74 2.61
N GLU A 57 18.11 7.32 1.46
CA GLU A 57 18.01 8.76 1.17
C GLU A 57 16.57 9.29 1.16
N SER A 58 15.60 8.41 0.92
CA SER A 58 14.17 8.76 0.93
C SER A 58 13.52 8.63 2.31
N LEU A 59 14.28 8.17 3.33
CA LEU A 59 13.75 7.95 4.67
C LEU A 59 14.17 9.03 5.66
N LYS A 60 13.32 9.26 6.66
CA LYS A 60 13.57 10.13 7.81
C LYS A 60 13.07 9.48 9.10
N GLY A 61 13.42 10.09 10.24
CA GLY A 61 12.86 9.76 11.55
C GLY A 61 12.86 8.25 11.87
N PRO A 62 11.76 7.72 12.45
CA PRO A 62 11.64 6.31 12.78
C PRO A 62 11.94 5.35 11.62
N ALA A 63 11.54 5.69 10.39
CA ALA A 63 11.79 4.83 9.24
C ALA A 63 13.30 4.69 8.91
N ALA A 64 14.05 5.79 9.01
CA ALA A 64 15.49 5.77 8.83
C ALA A 64 16.20 5.01 9.97
N ASP A 65 15.69 5.12 11.21
CA ASP A 65 16.23 4.40 12.37
C ASP A 65 16.14 2.88 12.18
N ILE A 66 14.99 2.36 11.72
CA ILE A 66 14.80 0.92 11.45
C ILE A 66 15.90 0.38 10.51
N LEU A 67 16.16 1.06 9.40
CA LEU A 67 17.19 0.62 8.46
C LEU A 67 18.61 0.79 9.00
N ARG A 68 18.85 1.79 9.86
CA ARG A 68 20.15 1.94 10.54
C ARG A 68 20.44 0.75 11.45
N PHE A 69 19.46 0.33 12.24
CA PHE A 69 19.60 -0.85 13.10
C PHE A 69 19.79 -2.14 12.28
N LEU A 70 19.01 -2.33 11.21
CA LEU A 70 19.16 -3.48 10.32
C LEU A 70 20.55 -3.54 9.69
N LYS A 71 21.10 -2.42 9.23
CA LYS A 71 22.45 -2.35 8.65
C LYS A 71 23.53 -2.82 9.62
N VAL A 72 23.41 -2.47 10.90
CA VAL A 72 24.37 -2.88 11.95
C VAL A 72 24.24 -4.38 12.23
N GLN A 73 23.01 -4.89 12.28
CA GLN A 73 22.74 -6.30 12.58
C GLN A 73 23.05 -7.23 11.39
N ASN A 74 22.81 -6.76 10.17
CA ASN A 74 22.98 -7.52 8.94
C ASN A 74 23.56 -6.63 7.82
N PRO A 75 24.89 -6.52 7.73
CA PRO A 75 25.55 -5.70 6.71
C PRO A 75 25.32 -6.18 5.27
N ILE A 76 25.00 -7.47 5.07
CA ILE A 76 24.76 -8.08 3.75
C ILE A 76 23.29 -8.00 3.31
N ALA A 77 22.42 -7.35 4.11
CA ALA A 77 21.03 -7.13 3.76
C ALA A 77 20.89 -6.44 2.39
N THR A 78 19.92 -6.90 1.60
CA THR A 78 19.59 -6.40 0.26
C THR A 78 18.59 -5.25 0.30
N ALA A 79 18.35 -4.58 -0.82
CA ALA A 79 17.28 -3.59 -0.94
C ALA A 79 15.89 -4.18 -0.62
N HIS A 80 15.66 -5.46 -0.97
CA HIS A 80 14.42 -6.15 -0.63
C HIS A 80 14.30 -6.43 0.87
N ASP A 81 15.40 -6.71 1.57
CA ASP A 81 15.39 -6.87 3.02
C ASP A 81 15.04 -5.56 3.73
N TYR A 82 15.47 -4.42 3.17
CA TYR A 82 15.08 -3.10 3.70
C TYR A 82 13.58 -2.88 3.57
N MET A 83 13.00 -3.17 2.40
CA MET A 83 11.56 -3.09 2.20
C MET A 83 10.79 -4.01 3.15
N ARG A 84 11.28 -5.23 3.39
CA ARG A 84 10.67 -6.18 4.33
C ARG A 84 10.70 -5.67 5.77
N ALA A 85 11.80 -5.06 6.21
CA ALA A 85 11.91 -4.48 7.54
C ALA A 85 10.94 -3.30 7.73
N LEU A 86 10.80 -2.45 6.71
CA LEU A 86 9.84 -1.34 6.74
C LEU A 86 8.40 -1.84 6.72
N GLU A 87 8.08 -2.88 5.94
CA GLU A 87 6.76 -3.52 5.97
C GLU A 87 6.44 -4.11 7.34
N THR A 88 7.43 -4.70 8.01
CA THR A 88 7.25 -5.25 9.35
C THR A 88 6.98 -4.15 10.39
N ALA A 89 7.62 -2.99 10.25
CA ALA A 89 7.51 -1.89 11.21
C ALA A 89 6.31 -0.96 10.97
N PHE A 90 5.99 -0.66 9.70
CA PHE A 90 5.01 0.37 9.32
C PHE A 90 3.87 -0.16 8.46
N GLY A 91 3.99 -1.39 7.95
CA GLY A 91 2.92 -2.05 7.23
C GLY A 91 1.72 -2.36 8.13
N THR A 92 0.65 -2.82 7.50
CA THR A 92 -0.51 -3.31 8.27
C THR A 92 -0.13 -4.58 9.01
N THR A 93 -0.52 -4.68 10.28
CA THR A 93 -0.39 -5.92 11.07
C THR A 93 -1.39 -6.99 10.63
N GLU A 94 -2.41 -6.60 9.86
CA GLU A 94 -3.45 -7.49 9.36
C GLU A 94 -2.86 -8.56 8.43
N SER A 95 -3.33 -9.79 8.58
CA SER A 95 -2.98 -10.87 7.67
C SER A 95 -3.66 -10.68 6.30
N SER A 96 -3.22 -11.43 5.30
CA SER A 96 -3.92 -11.46 4.00
C SER A 96 -5.38 -11.91 4.15
N ALA A 97 -5.68 -12.81 5.09
CA ALA A 97 -7.03 -13.27 5.37
C ALA A 97 -7.90 -12.15 6.00
N ASP A 98 -7.36 -11.41 6.98
CA ASP A 98 -8.08 -10.29 7.60
C ASP A 98 -8.40 -9.20 6.58
N LEU A 99 -7.43 -8.88 5.71
CA LEU A 99 -7.60 -7.92 4.62
C LEU A 99 -8.63 -8.39 3.60
N LEU A 100 -8.66 -9.69 3.27
CA LEU A 100 -9.65 -10.25 2.36
C LEU A 100 -11.05 -10.20 2.97
N VAL A 101 -11.19 -10.49 4.27
CA VAL A 101 -12.46 -10.30 5.00
C VAL A 101 -12.89 -8.84 4.93
N LYS A 102 -11.99 -7.89 5.19
CA LYS A 102 -12.29 -6.45 5.11
C LYS A 102 -12.71 -6.04 3.69
N PHE A 103 -12.02 -6.52 2.66
CA PHE A 103 -12.40 -6.34 1.25
C PHE A 103 -13.82 -6.84 0.99
N ARG A 104 -14.15 -8.07 1.44
CA ARG A 104 -15.49 -8.66 1.36
C ARG A 104 -16.51 -8.04 2.32
N HIS A 105 -16.17 -7.03 3.10
CA HIS A 105 -17.12 -6.25 3.90
C HIS A 105 -17.12 -4.77 3.53
N THR A 106 -16.36 -4.40 2.51
CA THR A 106 -16.32 -3.03 1.99
C THR A 106 -17.43 -2.88 0.95
N PHE A 107 -18.38 -2.00 1.23
CA PHE A 107 -19.51 -1.67 0.37
C PHE A 107 -19.47 -0.18 0.02
N GLN A 108 -20.16 0.20 -1.05
CA GLN A 108 -20.32 1.60 -1.42
C GLN A 108 -21.14 2.31 -0.33
N TRP A 109 -20.66 3.46 0.14
CA TRP A 109 -21.43 4.27 1.09
C TRP A 109 -22.53 5.04 0.38
N GLU A 110 -23.57 5.42 1.13
CA GLU A 110 -24.62 6.29 0.60
C GLU A 110 -24.03 7.63 0.15
N GLY A 111 -24.33 8.03 -1.08
CA GLY A 111 -23.79 9.26 -1.69
C GLY A 111 -22.32 9.18 -2.12
N GLU A 112 -21.63 8.06 -1.92
CA GLU A 112 -20.25 7.90 -2.38
C GLU A 112 -20.20 7.73 -3.90
N ASN A 113 -19.25 8.38 -4.56
CA ASN A 113 -19.00 8.13 -5.98
C ASN A 113 -18.37 6.74 -6.19
N LEU A 114 -18.76 6.05 -7.26
CA LEU A 114 -18.18 4.76 -7.63
C LEU A 114 -16.64 4.78 -7.68
N SER A 115 -16.03 5.87 -8.16
CA SER A 115 -14.57 5.99 -8.21
C SER A 115 -13.92 5.95 -6.81
N ALA A 116 -14.54 6.58 -5.82
CA ALA A 116 -14.07 6.57 -4.44
C ALA A 116 -14.24 5.16 -3.81
N TYR A 117 -15.36 4.49 -4.09
CA TYR A 117 -15.57 3.11 -3.64
C TYR A 117 -14.53 2.15 -4.25
N LEU A 118 -14.32 2.22 -5.56
CA LEU A 118 -13.31 1.42 -6.26
C LEU A 118 -11.93 1.64 -5.69
N LEU A 119 -11.55 2.89 -5.41
CA LEU A 119 -10.26 3.21 -4.80
C LEU A 119 -10.09 2.53 -3.42
N ARG A 120 -11.14 2.49 -2.58
CA ARG A 120 -11.09 1.79 -1.29
C ARG A 120 -10.94 0.27 -1.47
N LEU A 121 -11.68 -0.32 -2.42
CA LEU A 121 -11.55 -1.73 -2.75
C LEU A 121 -10.15 -2.08 -3.24
N ASP A 122 -9.60 -1.28 -4.15
CA ASP A 122 -8.29 -1.52 -4.74
C ASP A 122 -7.17 -1.42 -3.71
N LYS A 123 -7.22 -0.44 -2.81
CA LYS A 123 -6.25 -0.35 -1.70
C LYS A 123 -6.22 -1.63 -0.85
N LEU A 124 -7.39 -2.18 -0.53
CA LEU A 124 -7.48 -3.43 0.23
C LEU A 124 -6.97 -4.61 -0.57
N LEU A 125 -7.39 -4.74 -1.83
CA LEU A 125 -7.02 -5.84 -2.70
C LEU A 125 -5.51 -5.87 -3.01
N HIS A 126 -4.90 -4.71 -3.19
CA HIS A 126 -3.45 -4.56 -3.30
C HIS A 126 -2.72 -5.01 -2.03
N CYS A 127 -3.24 -4.71 -0.84
CA CYS A 127 -2.67 -5.21 0.41
C CYS A 127 -2.79 -6.74 0.53
N VAL A 128 -3.92 -7.32 0.12
CA VAL A 128 -4.09 -8.79 0.05
C VAL A 128 -3.06 -9.41 -0.90
N PHE A 129 -2.88 -8.84 -2.09
CA PHE A 129 -1.89 -9.29 -3.08
C PHE A 129 -0.46 -9.23 -2.55
N ARG A 130 -0.05 -8.09 -1.96
CA ARG A 130 1.30 -7.93 -1.38
C ARG A 130 1.62 -8.96 -0.29
N LYS A 131 0.59 -9.43 0.43
CA LYS A 131 0.72 -10.47 1.45
C LYS A 131 0.48 -11.89 0.93
N GLY A 132 0.44 -12.08 -0.39
CA GLY A 132 0.29 -13.38 -1.04
C GLY A 132 -1.10 -14.01 -0.86
N GLY A 133 -2.12 -13.22 -0.48
CA GLY A 133 -3.49 -13.71 -0.28
C GLY A 133 -4.28 -13.94 -1.56
N VAL A 134 -3.83 -13.38 -2.68
CA VAL A 134 -4.46 -13.53 -3.99
C VAL A 134 -3.40 -13.45 -5.10
N PRO A 135 -3.46 -14.27 -6.15
CA PRO A 135 -2.66 -14.09 -7.36
C PRO A 135 -3.07 -12.83 -8.14
N LEU A 136 -2.11 -12.18 -8.81
CA LEU A 136 -2.38 -11.00 -9.64
C LEU A 136 -3.50 -11.24 -10.66
N ALA A 137 -3.50 -12.42 -11.29
CA ALA A 137 -4.49 -12.82 -12.30
C ALA A 137 -5.95 -12.85 -11.76
N GLU A 138 -6.14 -13.10 -10.46
CA GLU A 138 -7.47 -13.18 -9.85
C GLU A 138 -7.95 -11.83 -9.29
N MET A 139 -7.09 -10.80 -9.21
CA MET A 139 -7.46 -9.51 -8.61
C MET A 139 -8.65 -8.86 -9.33
N ASN A 140 -8.61 -8.76 -10.65
CA ASN A 140 -9.71 -8.15 -11.41
C ASN A 140 -11.04 -8.91 -11.23
N LYS A 141 -10.99 -10.23 -11.13
CA LYS A 141 -12.17 -11.06 -10.89
C LYS A 141 -12.77 -10.80 -9.50
N LEU A 142 -11.95 -10.80 -8.45
CA LEU A 142 -12.41 -10.49 -7.08
C LEU A 142 -13.03 -9.08 -7.00
N ARG A 143 -12.41 -8.10 -7.66
CA ARG A 143 -12.93 -6.73 -7.77
C ARG A 143 -14.33 -6.73 -8.38
N ILE A 144 -14.52 -7.38 -9.54
CA ILE A 144 -15.81 -7.43 -10.23
C ILE A 144 -16.87 -8.14 -9.38
N GLU A 145 -16.54 -9.29 -8.80
CA GLU A 145 -17.46 -10.03 -7.91
C GLU A 145 -17.95 -9.15 -6.75
N GLN A 146 -17.04 -8.37 -6.15
CA GLN A 146 -17.34 -7.49 -5.04
C GLN A 146 -18.27 -6.33 -5.43
N ILE A 147 -18.06 -5.74 -6.61
CA ILE A 147 -18.93 -4.68 -7.17
C ILE A 147 -20.33 -5.25 -7.48
N VAL A 148 -20.41 -6.42 -8.10
CA VAL A 148 -21.69 -7.07 -8.42
C VAL A 148 -22.47 -7.39 -7.14
N ARG A 149 -21.79 -7.87 -6.10
CA ARG A 149 -22.41 -8.15 -4.80
C ARG A 149 -22.97 -6.90 -4.13
N ASP A 150 -22.26 -5.77 -4.22
CA ASP A 150 -22.72 -4.47 -3.70
C ASP A 150 -23.95 -3.94 -4.46
N THR A 151 -23.97 -4.11 -5.78
CA THR A 151 -25.11 -3.67 -6.61
C THR A 151 -26.34 -4.57 -6.50
N SER A 152 -26.21 -5.78 -5.94
CA SER A 152 -27.31 -6.71 -5.75
C SER A 152 -28.43 -6.10 -4.87
N PHE A 153 -29.67 -6.22 -5.34
CA PHE A 153 -30.86 -5.65 -4.70
C PHE A 153 -31.02 -6.06 -3.23
N VAL A 154 -30.65 -7.30 -2.89
CA VAL A 154 -30.74 -7.85 -1.53
C VAL A 154 -29.89 -7.07 -0.54
N GLN A 155 -28.67 -6.66 -0.93
CA GLN A 155 -27.79 -5.92 -0.03
C GLN A 155 -28.28 -4.48 0.18
N LYS A 156 -28.78 -3.83 -0.88
CA LYS A 156 -29.42 -2.51 -0.78
C LYS A 156 -30.64 -2.53 0.15
N CYS A 157 -31.45 -3.59 0.09
CA CYS A 157 -32.56 -3.79 1.01
C CYS A 157 -32.09 -4.01 2.47
N VAL A 158 -31.03 -4.79 2.71
CA VAL A 158 -30.49 -5.02 4.07
C VAL A 158 -29.97 -3.71 4.68
N PHE A 159 -29.30 -2.85 3.91
CA PHE A 159 -28.88 -1.53 4.38
C PHE A 159 -30.08 -0.66 4.74
N HIS A 160 -31.09 -0.59 3.87
CA HIS A 160 -32.30 0.21 4.12
C HIS A 160 -33.10 -0.28 5.34
N LEU A 161 -33.19 -1.60 5.53
CA LEU A 161 -33.85 -2.21 6.70
C LEU A 161 -33.07 -1.97 8.01
N ARG A 162 -31.74 -1.97 7.97
CA ARG A 162 -30.89 -1.65 9.13
C ARG A 162 -31.06 -0.23 9.61
N GLU A 163 -31.14 0.74 8.69
CA GLU A 163 -31.35 2.15 9.04
C GLU A 163 -32.76 2.39 9.58
N HIS A 164 -33.79 1.75 9.02
CA HIS A 164 -35.13 1.77 9.59
C HIS A 164 -35.21 1.16 11.00
N CYS A 165 -34.46 0.10 11.28
CA CYS A 165 -34.38 -0.49 12.62
C CYS A 165 -33.57 0.37 13.61
N ARG A 166 -32.69 1.25 13.13
CA ARG A 166 -31.90 2.17 13.96
C ARG A 166 -32.74 3.36 14.40
N CYS A 167 -33.48 3.98 13.49
CA CYS A 167 -34.38 5.10 13.82
C CYS A 167 -35.54 4.71 14.74
N SER A 168 -36.04 3.48 14.64
CA SER A 168 -37.15 2.97 15.48
C SER A 168 -36.74 2.55 16.90
N ARG A 169 -35.45 2.54 17.23
CA ARG A 169 -34.95 2.29 18.61
C ARG A 169 -34.55 3.56 19.36
N SER A 170 -34.60 4.71 18.68
CA SER A 170 -34.27 6.04 19.23
C SER A 170 -35.51 6.94 19.38
N SER A 171 -36.72 6.38 19.32
CA SER A 171 -38.00 7.07 19.58
C SER A 171 -38.70 6.48 20.79
#